data_AF-A0A1A7Z0R3-F1
#
_entry.id   AF-A0A1A7Z0R3-F1
#
_cell.length_a   1.000
_cell.length_b   1.000
_cell.length_c   1.000
_cell.angle_alpha   90.00
_cell.angle_beta   90.00
_cell.angle_gamma   90.00
#
_symmetry.space_group_name_H-M   'P 1'
#
loop_
_entity.id
_entity.type
_entity.pdbx_description
1 polymer ?
#
loop_
_entity_poly.entity_id
_entity_poly.type
_entity_poly.pdbx_seq_one_letter_code
_entity_poly.pdbx_strand_id
1 'polypeptide(L)'
;SNNEESEEFKDFLMILGETVQLQGFTGFRGGLDVCHGQTGSETVFTSFHGREVMFHVATKLPFTEGDPQQLQRKRHIGNDIVAVVYQEGQTPF
;
A
#
# COMPACT_ATOMS: atom_id res chain seq x y z
N SER A 1 -0.36 11.67 -9.47
CA SER A 1 -0.42 10.55 -8.50
C SER A 1 -1.13 9.38 -9.16
N ASN A 2 -0.71 8.15 -8.88
CA ASN A 2 -1.24 6.95 -9.55
C ASN A 2 -2.56 6.52 -8.92
N ASN A 3 -3.58 6.23 -9.73
CA ASN A 3 -4.89 5.74 -9.29
C ASN A 3 -5.31 4.43 -9.96
N GLU A 4 -4.50 3.94 -10.90
CA GLU A 4 -4.71 2.69 -11.61
C GLU A 4 -3.50 1.79 -11.40
N GLU A 5 -3.73 0.49 -11.52
CA GLU A 5 -2.72 -0.56 -11.38
C GLU A 5 -2.66 -1.30 -12.72
N SER A 6 -1.49 -1.29 -13.38
CA SER A 6 -1.20 -2.12 -14.56
C SER A 6 -1.23 -3.60 -14.19
N GLU A 7 -1.34 -4.48 -15.20
CA GLU A 7 -1.31 -5.93 -14.97
C GLU A 7 0.04 -6.35 -14.39
N GLU A 8 1.13 -5.81 -14.92
CA GLU A 8 2.49 -6.09 -14.44
C GLU A 8 2.72 -5.60 -13.01
N PHE A 9 2.12 -4.46 -12.64
CA PHE A 9 2.19 -3.99 -11.26
C PHE A 9 1.39 -4.90 -10.31
N LYS A 10 0.22 -5.39 -10.72
CA LYS A 10 -0.55 -6.36 -9.93
C LYS A 10 0.20 -7.67 -9.76
N ASP A 11 0.81 -8.19 -10.81
CA ASP A 11 1.65 -9.40 -10.76
C ASP A 11 2.83 -9.19 -9.80
N PHE A 12 3.46 -8.02 -9.84
CA PHE A 12 4.51 -7.66 -8.89
C PHE A 12 4.00 -7.63 -7.43
N LEU A 13 2.82 -7.04 -7.18
CA LEU A 13 2.22 -7.03 -5.85
C LEU A 13 1.93 -8.46 -5.34
N MET A 14 1.51 -9.37 -6.21
CA MET A 14 1.30 -10.80 -5.86
C MET A 14 2.59 -11.51 -5.43
N ILE A 15 3.76 -11.07 -5.92
CA ILE A 15 5.06 -11.60 -5.48
C ILE A 15 5.40 -11.11 -4.06
N LEU A 16 5.02 -9.89 -3.71
CA LEU A 16 5.29 -9.31 -2.39
C LEU A 16 4.48 -9.96 -1.27
N GLY A 17 3.24 -10.35 -1.55
CA GLY A 17 2.36 -10.94 -0.56
C GLY A 17 0.93 -11.14 -1.04
N GLU A 18 0.07 -11.48 -0.10
CA GLU A 18 -1.35 -11.67 -0.31
C GLU A 18 -2.08 -10.32 -0.26
N THR A 19 -3.03 -10.11 -1.17
CA THR A 19 -3.96 -8.97 -1.04
C THR A 19 -5.04 -9.31 -0.03
N VAL A 20 -5.08 -8.56 1.07
CA VAL A 20 -5.99 -8.79 2.19
C VAL A 20 -6.96 -7.63 2.36
N GLN A 21 -8.19 -7.92 2.78
CA GLN A 21 -9.16 -6.88 3.17
C GLN A 21 -8.76 -6.28 4.51
N LEU A 22 -8.83 -4.96 4.63
CA LEU A 22 -8.53 -4.24 5.86
C LEU A 22 -9.65 -4.37 6.89
N GLN A 23 -10.91 -4.39 6.45
CA GLN A 23 -12.04 -4.48 7.36
C GLN A 23 -11.98 -5.79 8.16
N GLY A 24 -11.83 -5.68 9.48
CA GLY A 24 -11.74 -6.84 10.37
C GLY A 24 -10.43 -7.61 10.30
N PHE A 25 -9.38 -7.07 9.65
CA PHE A 25 -8.05 -7.69 9.65
C PHE A 25 -7.48 -7.79 11.08
N THR A 26 -7.00 -8.97 11.47
CA THR A 26 -6.57 -9.26 12.84
C THR A 26 -5.07 -9.31 13.04
N GLY A 27 -4.27 -9.27 11.96
CA GLY A 27 -2.80 -9.27 12.03
C GLY A 27 -2.20 -7.88 12.27
N PHE A 28 -0.88 -7.76 12.14
CA PHE A 28 -0.20 -6.47 12.22
C PHE A 28 -0.70 -5.48 11.15
N ARG A 29 -1.35 -4.40 11.59
CA ARG A 29 -2.05 -3.46 10.70
C ARG A 29 -1.21 -2.30 10.18
N GLY A 30 0.03 -2.12 10.61
CA GLY A 30 0.91 -1.05 10.10
C GLY A 30 0.39 0.39 10.29
N GLY A 31 -0.61 0.61 11.13
CA GLY A 31 -1.27 1.93 11.26
C GLY A 31 -2.41 2.17 10.25
N LEU A 32 -2.76 1.18 9.43
CA LEU A 32 -3.98 1.19 8.61
C LEU A 32 -5.23 1.02 9.49
N ASP A 33 -6.34 1.57 8.99
CA ASP A 33 -7.67 1.49 9.59
C ASP A 33 -8.36 0.18 9.18
N VAL A 34 -8.72 -0.62 10.18
CA VAL A 34 -9.39 -1.92 10.02
C VAL A 34 -10.87 -1.89 10.41
N CYS A 35 -11.38 -0.72 10.80
CA CYS A 35 -12.71 -0.56 11.36
C CYS A 35 -13.64 0.30 10.50
N HIS A 36 -13.12 1.39 9.91
CA HIS A 36 -13.96 2.41 9.26
C HIS A 36 -13.57 2.67 7.79
N GLY A 37 -12.64 1.91 7.21
CA GLY A 37 -12.23 2.03 5.81
C GLY A 37 -11.53 3.33 5.44
N GLN A 38 -10.96 4.07 6.40
CA GLN A 38 -10.34 5.38 6.15
C GLN A 38 -8.99 5.30 5.41
N THR A 39 -8.41 4.11 5.28
CA THR A 39 -7.09 3.91 4.66
C THR A 39 -7.15 2.94 3.49
N GLY A 40 -8.29 2.88 2.80
CA GLY A 40 -8.54 1.93 1.71
C GLY A 40 -9.29 0.70 2.19
N SER A 41 -9.70 -0.14 1.23
CA SER A 41 -10.42 -1.39 1.49
C SER A 41 -9.50 -2.59 1.65
N GLU A 42 -8.35 -2.56 0.99
CA GLU A 42 -7.42 -3.68 0.92
C GLU A 42 -5.97 -3.21 0.89
N THR A 43 -5.06 -4.15 1.10
CA THR A 43 -3.63 -3.91 1.15
C THR A 43 -2.86 -5.20 0.83
N VAL A 44 -1.54 -5.14 0.72
CA VAL A 44 -0.69 -6.33 0.58
C VAL A 44 -0.05 -6.66 1.92
N PHE A 45 -0.13 -7.93 2.30
CA PHE A 45 0.38 -8.46 3.55
C PHE A 45 1.17 -9.74 3.33
N THR A 46 2.23 -9.95 4.11
CA THR A 46 2.95 -11.23 4.12
C THR A 46 3.48 -11.56 5.51
N SER A 47 3.62 -12.85 5.79
CA SER A 47 4.35 -13.35 6.96
C SER A 47 5.61 -14.05 6.48
N PHE A 48 6.76 -13.48 6.82
CA PHE A 48 8.06 -13.98 6.41
C PHE A 48 8.91 -14.30 7.64
N HIS A 49 9.25 -15.58 7.81
CA HIS A 49 10.03 -16.08 8.95
C HIS A 49 9.44 -15.67 10.31
N GLY A 50 8.11 -15.75 10.45
CA GLY A 50 7.39 -15.38 11.67
C GLY A 50 7.31 -13.88 11.92
N ARG A 51 7.67 -13.04 10.94
CA ARG A 51 7.53 -11.58 11.00
C ARG A 51 6.46 -11.15 10.03
N GLU A 52 5.54 -10.34 10.52
CA GLU A 52 4.46 -9.77 9.73
C GLU A 52 4.93 -8.49 9.05
N VAL A 53 4.63 -8.36 7.75
CA VAL A 53 4.92 -7.16 6.95
C VAL A 53 3.61 -6.68 6.33
N MET A 54 3.28 -5.43 6.65
CA MET A 54 2.13 -4.72 6.09
C MET A 54 2.65 -3.68 5.09
N PHE A 55 2.27 -3.77 3.82
CA PHE A 55 2.73 -2.84 2.80
C PHE A 55 1.78 -1.64 2.66
N HIS A 56 2.31 -0.42 2.72
CA HIS A 56 1.57 0.78 2.35
C HIS A 56 1.60 1.00 0.83
N VAL A 57 0.70 0.31 0.11
CA VAL A 57 0.65 0.39 -1.36
C VAL A 57 -0.04 1.70 -1.79
N ALA A 58 0.69 2.58 -2.48
CA ALA A 58 0.20 3.91 -2.83
C ALA A 58 -1.14 3.90 -3.59
N THR A 59 -1.35 2.96 -4.52
CA THR A 59 -2.60 2.82 -5.31
C THR A 59 -3.78 2.29 -4.49
N LYS A 60 -3.52 1.55 -3.40
CA LYS A 60 -4.55 1.01 -2.49
C LYS A 60 -4.91 1.97 -1.36
N LEU A 61 -4.08 2.99 -1.12
CA LEU A 61 -4.40 4.09 -0.21
C LEU A 61 -5.34 5.12 -0.87
N PRO A 62 -6.22 5.77 -0.10
CA PRO A 62 -7.19 6.72 -0.63
C PRO A 62 -6.53 7.81 -1.47
N PHE A 63 -7.18 8.14 -2.59
CA PHE A 63 -6.84 9.31 -3.38
C PHE A 63 -7.70 10.49 -2.91
N THR A 64 -7.08 11.64 -2.67
CA THR A 64 -7.81 12.86 -2.30
C THR A 64 -7.79 13.84 -3.45
N GLU A 65 -8.94 14.06 -4.09
CA GLU A 65 -9.08 15.08 -5.12
C GLU A 65 -8.82 16.48 -4.54
N GLY A 66 -8.09 17.32 -5.27
CA GLY A 66 -7.70 18.66 -4.81
C GLY A 66 -6.53 18.69 -3.82
N ASP A 67 -5.97 17.55 -3.42
CA ASP A 67 -4.73 17.49 -2.62
C ASP A 67 -3.54 17.05 -3.50
N PRO A 68 -2.78 17.98 -4.11
CA PRO A 68 -1.65 17.62 -4.97
C PRO A 68 -0.53 16.91 -4.21
N GLN A 69 -0.44 17.05 -2.88
CA GLN A 69 0.59 16.38 -2.07
C GLN A 69 0.16 14.99 -1.61
N GLN A 70 -1.12 14.63 -1.74
CA GLN A 70 -1.70 13.37 -1.28
C GLN A 70 -1.27 13.04 0.16
N LEU A 71 -1.53 13.97 1.09
CA LEU A 71 -1.09 13.88 2.48
C LEU A 71 -1.55 12.59 3.16
N GLN A 72 -2.73 12.07 2.79
CA GLN A 72 -3.25 10.79 3.29
C GLN A 72 -2.39 9.59 2.88
N ARG A 73 -1.75 9.63 1.71
CA ARG A 73 -0.78 8.59 1.30
C ARG A 73 0.58 8.84 1.94
N LYS A 74 1.04 10.10 1.88
CA LYS A 74 2.34 10.52 2.40
C LYS A 74 2.49 10.27 3.91
N ARG A 75 1.43 10.40 4.72
CA ARG A 75 1.50 10.13 6.16
C ARG A 75 1.78 8.67 6.51
N HIS A 76 1.49 7.72 5.61
CA HIS A 76 1.82 6.31 5.83
C HIS A 76 3.21 6.05 5.24
N ILE A 77 3.35 6.21 3.93
CA ILE A 77 4.60 5.89 3.19
C ILE A 77 5.78 6.74 3.68
N GLY A 78 5.57 8.03 3.92
CA GLY A 78 6.62 8.96 4.34
C GLY A 78 7.09 8.78 5.78
N ASN A 79 6.38 8.00 6.59
CA ASN A 79 6.80 7.60 7.94
C ASN A 79 7.44 6.21 7.97
N ASP A 80 7.47 5.50 6.83
CA ASP A 80 8.19 4.22 6.72
C ASP A 80 9.70 4.47 6.59
N ILE A 81 10.50 3.55 7.14
CA ILE A 81 11.98 3.61 7.08
C ILE A 81 12.48 3.11 5.72
N VAL A 82 11.78 2.13 5.13
CA VAL A 82 12.14 1.48 3.86
C VAL A 82 10.92 1.49 2.95
N ALA A 83 11.13 1.87 1.70
CA ALA A 83 10.10 1.86 0.66
C ALA A 83 10.58 1.08 -0.57
N VAL A 84 9.64 0.44 -1.26
CA VAL A 84 9.88 -0.22 -2.55
C VAL A 84 9.31 0.67 -3.64
N VAL A 85 10.14 0.99 -4.64
CA VAL A 85 9.72 1.79 -5.81
C VAL A 85 9.58 0.85 -7.00
N TYR A 86 8.34 0.70 -7.47
CA TYR A 86 8.07 0.02 -8.74
C TYR A 86 8.13 1.06 -9.87
N GLN A 87 8.88 0.76 -10.93
CA GLN A 87 9.05 1.65 -12.08
C GLN A 87 8.64 0.95 -13.36
N GLU A 88 7.75 1.59 -14.10
CA GLU A 88 7.43 1.22 -15.47
C GLU A 88 8.35 2.00 -16.42
N GLY A 89 9.04 1.27 -17.30
CA GLY A 89 10.03 1.86 -18.20
C GLY A 89 11.29 2.37 -17.49
N GLN A 90 12.12 3.09 -18.23
CA GLN A 90 13.41 3.62 -17.74
C GLN A 90 13.27 5.09 -17.37
N THR A 91 12.76 5.36 -16.17
CA THR A 91 12.74 6.69 -15.58
C THR A 91 13.76 6.76 -14.44
N PRO A 92 14.63 7.78 -14.37
CA PRO A 92 15.47 7.99 -13.19
C PRO A 92 14.61 8.30 -11.95
N PHE A 93 15.00 7.75 -10.80
CA PHE A 93 14.42 8.05 -9.48
C PHE A 93 15.45 8.76 -8.60
#